data_AF-A0A962R1I1-F1
#
_entry.id   AF-A0A962R1I1-F1
#
_cell.length_a   1.000
_cell.length_b   1.000
_cell.length_c   1.000
_cell.angle_alpha   90.00
_cell.angle_beta   90.00
_cell.angle_gamma   90.00
#
_symmetry.space_group_name_H-M   'P 1'
#
loop_
_entity.id
_entity.type
_entity.pdbx_description
1 polymer ?
#
loop_
_entity_poly.entity_id
_entity_poly.type
_entity_poly.pdbx_seq_one_letter_code
_entity_poly.pdbx_strand_id
1 'polypeptide(L)' 'MKKRIFVAGHKGMVGSALVRQLSKDPNNEIVTRTRAELDLTDQQGVADFFANEKIDEVYLGAAK' A
#
# COMPACT_ATOMS: atom_id res chain seq x y z
N MET A 1 -1.93 -17.33 8.30
CA MET A 1 -2.79 -16.22 7.84
C MET A 1 -1.93 -15.32 6.96
N LYS A 2 -2.42 -14.85 5.81
CA LYS A 2 -1.63 -13.95 4.96
C LYS A 2 -1.64 -12.54 5.55
N LYS A 3 -0.52 -11.83 5.45
CA LYS A 3 -0.41 -10.43 5.86
C LYS A 3 -0.79 -9.52 4.70
N ARG A 4 -1.75 -8.63 4.90
CA ARG A 4 -2.23 -7.66 3.91
C ARG A 4 -1.42 -6.37 4.04
N ILE A 5 -0.59 -6.08 3.04
CA ILE A 5 0.41 -5.01 3.09
C ILE A 5 0.06 -3.93 2.07
N PHE A 6 -0.21 -2.70 2.52
CA PHE A 6 -0.40 -1.57 1.64
C PHE A 6 0.92 -0.85 1.36
N VAL A 7 1.27 -0.70 0.08
CA VAL A 7 2.45 0.07 -0.35
C VAL A 7 2.01 1.34 -1.09
N ALA A 8 2.10 2.47 -0.40
CA ALA A 8 1.90 3.78 -1.00
C ALA A 8 3.11 4.17 -1.87
N GLY A 9 2.87 4.85 -2.99
CA GLY A 9 3.96 5.26 -3.90
C GLY A 9 4.63 4.10 -4.63
N HIS A 10 3.93 2.98 -4.83
CA HIS A 10 4.43 1.74 -5.45
C HIS A 10 5.06 1.90 -6.85
N LYS A 11 4.77 3.00 -7.56
CA LYS A 11 5.38 3.33 -8.87
C LYS A 11 6.72 4.07 -8.77
N GLY A 12 7.09 4.56 -7.60
CA GLY A 12 8.37 5.24 -7.36
C GLY A 12 9.54 4.27 -7.18
N MET A 13 10.75 4.80 -7.08
CA MET A 13 11.97 4.00 -6.92
C MET A 13 11.92 3.10 -5.68
N VAL A 14 11.56 3.66 -4.53
CA VAL A 14 11.46 2.92 -3.26
C VAL A 14 10.24 1.99 -3.26
N GLY A 15 9.08 2.49 -3.66
CA GLY A 15 7.83 1.71 -3.66
C GLY A 15 7.90 0.46 -4.55
N SER A 16 8.48 0.59 -5.75
CA SER A 16 8.63 -0.55 -6.67
C SER A 16 9.62 -1.60 -6.14
N ALA A 17 10.70 -1.18 -5.47
CA ALA A 17 11.64 -2.08 -4.81
C ALA A 17 11.00 -2.83 -3.64
N LEU A 18 10.17 -2.15 -2.85
CA LEU A 18 9.41 -2.75 -1.75
C LEU A 18 8.44 -3.81 -2.27
N VAL A 19 7.63 -3.49 -3.29
CA VAL A 19 6.72 -4.47 -3.92
C VAL A 19 7.51 -5.69 -4.40
N ARG A 20 8.60 -5.48 -5.14
CA ARG A 20 9.44 -6.59 -5.64
C ARG A 20 9.98 -7.48 -4.53
N GLN A 21 10.36 -6.90 -3.38
CA GLN A 21 10.91 -7.66 -2.26
C GLN A 21 9.81 -8.39 -1.47
N LEU A 22 8.70 -7.71 -1.17
CA LEU A 22 7.58 -8.27 -0.41
C LEU A 22 6.89 -9.40 -1.19
N SER A 23 6.83 -9.32 -2.52
CA SER A 23 6.25 -10.37 -3.37
C SER A 23 7.00 -11.70 -3.33
N LYS A 24 8.22 -11.73 -2.79
CA LYS A 24 9.00 -12.97 -2.65
C LYS A 24 8.46 -13.89 -1.56
N ASP A 25 7.73 -13.34 -0.60
CA ASP A 25 7.06 -14.13 0.44
C ASP A 25 5.59 -14.38 0.04
N PRO A 26 5.20 -15.63 -0.23
CA PRO A 26 3.83 -15.97 -0.63
C PRO A 26 2.78 -15.75 0.49
N ASN A 27 3.23 -15.48 1.72
CA ASN A 27 2.36 -15.10 2.82
C ASN A 27 1.96 -13.62 2.79
N ASN A 28 2.56 -12.81 1.90
CA ASN A 28 2.19 -11.42 1.73
C ASN A 28 1.12 -11.26 0.64
N GLU A 29 0.09 -10.50 0.95
CA GLU A 29 -0.90 -10.00 -0.01
C GLU A 29 -0.69 -8.50 -0.16
N ILE A 30 -0.17 -8.08 -1.31
CA ILE A 30 0.21 -6.70 -1.55
C ILE A 30 -0.99 -5.94 -2.12
N VAL A 31 -1.35 -4.86 -1.45
CA VAL A 31 -2.36 -3.89 -1.88
C VAL A 31 -1.64 -2.62 -2.34
N THR A 32 -2.01 -2.12 -3.52
CA THR A 32 -1.49 -0.86 -4.05
C THR A 32 -2.62 0.03 -4.55
N ARG A 33 -2.41 1.34 -4.47
CA ARG A 33 -3.28 2.37 -5.05
C ARG A 33 -2.42 3.45 -5.67
N THR A 34 -2.86 3.95 -6.81
CA THR A 34 -2.36 5.19 -7.42
C THR A 34 -2.96 6.38 -6.69
N ARG A 35 -2.35 7.57 -6.86
CA ARG A 35 -2.89 8.82 -6.29
C ARG A 35 -4.32 9.11 -6.74
N ALA A 36 -4.70 8.67 -7.94
CA ALA A 36 -6.05 8.86 -8.47
C ALA A 36 -7.07 7.91 -7.81
N GLU A 37 -6.65 6.73 -7.36
CA GLU A 37 -7.52 5.77 -6.66
C GLU A 37 -7.58 6.03 -5.16
N LEU A 38 -6.52 6.62 -4.58
CA LEU A 38 -6.46 7.02 -3.19
C LEU A 38 -5.53 8.23 -3.03
N ASP A 39 -6.10 9.40 -2.78
CA ASP A 39 -5.31 10.57 -2.38
C ASP A 39 -5.06 10.51 -0.87
N LEU A 40 -3.81 10.32 -0.47
CA LEU A 40 -3.43 10.22 0.94
C LEU A 40 -3.64 11.51 1.73
N THR A 41 -3.93 12.63 1.06
CA THR A 41 -4.31 13.88 1.74
C THR A 41 -5.81 13.97 2.04
N ASP A 42 -6.64 13.09 1.47
CA ASP A 42 -8.05 12.97 1.78
C ASP A 42 -8.25 12.00 2.96
N GLN A 43 -8.53 12.57 4.13
CA GLN A 43 -8.66 11.80 5.36
C GLN A 43 -9.86 10.84 5.33
N GLN A 44 -10.97 11.21 4.71
CA GLN A 44 -12.16 10.36 4.66
C GLN A 44 -11.92 9.18 3.71
N GLY A 45 -11.39 9.44 2.52
CA GLY A 45 -11.03 8.38 1.57
C GLY A 45 -10.01 7.39 2.14
N VAL A 46 -9.04 7.88 2.91
CA VAL A 46 -8.08 7.02 3.64
C VAL A 46 -8.80 6.18 4.70
N ALA A 47 -9.66 6.78 5.53
CA ALA A 47 -10.40 6.02 6.55
C ALA A 47 -11.26 4.91 5.93
N ASP A 48 -11.98 5.22 4.85
CA ASP A 48 -12.82 4.25 4.14
C ASP A 48 -11.98 3.14 3.49
N PHE A 49 -10.83 3.48 2.93
CA PHE A 49 -9.89 2.51 2.38
C PHE A 49 -9.42 1.51 3.46
N PHE A 50 -8.96 2.00 4.61
CA PHE A 50 -8.47 1.14 5.69
C PHE A 50 -9.58 0.28 6.31
N ALA A 51 -10.79 0.82 6.46
CA ALA A 51 -11.94 0.09 6.97
C ALA A 51 -12.35 -1.09 6.06
N ASN A 52 -12.25 -0.91 4.75
CA ASN A 52 -12.65 -1.92 3.76
C ASN A 52 -11.55 -2.95 3.48
N GLU A 53 -10.29 -2.52 3.36
CA GLU A 53 -9.20 -3.39 2.91
C GLU A 53 -8.58 -4.24 4.03
N LYS A 54 -8.78 -3.88 5.31
CA LYS A 54 -8.21 -4.61 6.47
C LYS A 54 -6.69 -4.79 6.36
N ILE A 55 -5.98 -3.68 6.21
CA ILE A 55 -4.53 -3.64 6.07
C ILE A 55 -3.85 -3.94 7.42
N ASP A 56 -2.88 -4.86 7.42
CA ASP A 56 -2.06 -5.21 8.58
C ASP A 56 -0.80 -4.34 8.70
N GLU A 57 -0.17 -4.04 7.56
CA GLU A 57 1.08 -3.27 7.49
C GLU A 57 1.02 -2.21 6.39
N VAL A 58 1.63 -1.04 6.65
CA VAL A 58 1.70 0.06 5.69
C VAL A 58 3.15 0.46 5.46
N TYR A 59 3.56 0.50 4.19
CA TYR A 59 4.84 1.05 3.79
C TYR A 59 4.64 2.32 2.96
N LEU A 60 5.18 3.43 3.45
CA LEU A 60 5.09 4.75 2.81
C LEU A 60 6.31 4.99 1.93
N GLY A 61 6.19 4.66 0.64
CA GLY A 61 7.15 5.02 -0.40
C GLY A 61 6.75 6.28 -1.18
N ALA A 62 5.61 6.89 -0.84
CA ALA A 62 5.15 8.14 -1.43
C ALA A 62 5.88 9.31 -0.74
N ALA A 63 6.56 10.14 -1.55
CA ALA A 63 7.15 11.40 -1.13
C ALA A 63 6.69 12.49 -2.10
N LYS A 64 6.67 13.75 -1.63
CA LYS A 64 6.46 14.94 -2.46
C LYS A 64 7.77 15.69 -2.58
#